data_AF-A0A9D1IL33-F1
#
_entry.id   AF-A0A9D1IL33-F1
#
_cell.length_a   1.000
_cell.length_b   1.000
_cell.length_c   1.000
_cell.angle_alpha   90.00
_cell.angle_beta   90.00
_cell.angle_gamma   90.00
#
_symmetry.space_group_name_H-M   'P 1'
#
loop_
_entity.id
_entity.type
_entity.pdbx_description
1 polymer ?
#
loop_
_entity_poly.entity_id
_entity_poly.type
_entity_poly.pdbx_seq_one_letter_code
_entity_poly.pdbx_strand_id
1 'polypeptide(L)'
;MQKRITILSLLCVLFLAGCGEYNKVLKSSDSNYKFEYAKQAFEERKYMQAATLLEDVVKVLKGTDKAEESLYLLGLCYYENQDYMSASTYFQTYYTNYPKGKYAELAHYYAGYGC
;
A
#
# COMPACT_ATOMS: atom_id res chain seq x y z
N MET A 1 -6.61 40.04 10.73
CA MET A 1 -5.57 39.41 9.89
C MET A 1 -4.68 38.43 10.67
N GLN A 2 -4.18 38.78 11.86
CA GLN A 2 -3.37 37.90 12.74
C GLN A 2 -3.95 36.50 12.98
N LYS A 3 -5.22 36.37 13.39
CA LYS A 3 -5.86 35.05 13.63
C LYS A 3 -5.92 34.15 12.38
N ARG A 4 -6.01 34.72 11.17
CA ARG A 4 -5.97 33.95 9.91
C ARG A 4 -4.56 33.46 9.60
N ILE A 5 -3.53 34.25 9.94
CA ILE A 5 -2.13 33.86 9.80
C ILE A 5 -1.76 32.76 10.80
N THR A 6 -2.27 32.82 12.04
CA THR A 6 -2.05 31.77 13.05
C THR A 6 -2.75 30.45 12.70
N ILE A 7 -3.96 30.51 12.10
CA ILE A 7 -4.65 29.31 11.61
C ILE A 7 -3.91 28.71 10.41
N LEU A 8 -3.39 29.55 9.49
CA LEU A 8 -2.56 29.09 8.37
C LEU A 8 -1.25 28.43 8.85
N SER A 9 -0.58 29.00 9.85
CA SER A 9 0.67 28.43 10.36
C SER A 9 0.46 27.09 11.08
N LEU A 10 -0.67 26.93 11.78
CA LEU A 10 -1.02 25.67 12.46
C LEU A 10 -1.36 24.54 11.46
N LEU A 11 -2.04 24.88 10.36
CA LEU A 11 -2.35 23.96 9.26
C LEU A 11 -1.09 23.46 8.52
N CYS A 12 -0.07 24.32 8.37
CA CYS A 12 1.22 23.92 7.79
C CYS A 12 1.98 22.89 8.63
N VAL A 13 1.93 22.99 9.96
CA VAL A 13 2.64 22.05 10.86
C VAL A 13 2.03 20.65 10.79
N LEU A 14 0.70 20.55 10.68
CA LEU A 14 -0.02 19.27 10.52
C LEU A 14 0.31 18.58 9.19
N PHE A 15 0.56 19.34 8.12
CA PHE A 15 0.94 18.80 6.82
C PHE A 15 2.37 18.22 6.79
N LEU A 16 3.30 18.77 7.58
CA LEU A 16 4.70 18.36 7.56
C LEU A 16 4.96 17.06 8.33
N ALA A 17 4.12 16.70 9.31
CA ALA A 17 4.32 15.51 10.14
C ALA A 17 4.27 14.19 9.34
N GLY A 18 3.45 14.12 8.29
CA GLY A 18 3.25 12.88 7.52
C GLY A 18 4.45 12.48 6.64
N CYS A 19 5.20 13.46 6.12
CA CYS A 19 6.34 13.17 5.22
C CYS A 19 7.59 12.68 5.97
N GLY A 20 7.76 13.04 7.25
CA GLY A 20 8.92 12.63 8.04
C GLY A 20 8.93 11.14 8.32
N GLU A 21 7.80 10.59 8.76
CA GLU A 21 7.67 9.17 9.10
C GLU A 21 7.75 8.28 7.86
N TYR A 22 7.11 8.66 6.75
CA TYR A 22 7.20 7.91 5.50
C TYR A 22 8.66 7.70 5.03
N ASN A 23 9.47 8.76 5.06
CA ASN A 23 10.87 8.67 4.65
C ASN A 23 11.70 7.75 5.55
N LYS A 24 11.38 7.69 6.84
CA LYS A 24 12.02 6.79 7.81
C LYS A 24 11.65 5.34 7.51
N VAL A 25 10.37 5.07 7.24
CA VAL A 25 9.88 3.72 6.91
C VAL A 25 10.47 3.24 5.58
N LEU A 26 10.48 4.10 4.56
CA LEU A 26 10.98 3.78 3.21
C LEU A 26 12.44 3.27 3.24
N LYS A 27 13.28 3.88 4.09
CA LYS A 27 14.70 3.53 4.24
C LYS A 27 14.95 2.37 5.22
N SER A 28 13.93 1.91 5.93
CA SER A 28 14.07 0.79 6.88
C SER A 28 14.35 -0.52 6.15
N SER A 29 15.16 -1.39 6.77
CA SER A 29 15.34 -2.78 6.34
C SER A 29 14.30 -3.73 6.95
N ASP A 30 13.51 -3.26 7.92
CA ASP A 30 12.47 -4.06 8.56
C ASP A 30 11.20 -4.14 7.68
N SER A 31 11.02 -5.30 7.03
CA SER A 31 9.86 -5.56 6.19
C SER A 31 8.54 -5.63 6.95
N ASN A 32 8.54 -6.02 8.23
CA ASN A 32 7.33 -6.00 9.05
C ASN A 32 6.92 -4.55 9.32
N TYR A 33 7.86 -3.68 9.69
CA TYR A 33 7.56 -2.26 9.89
C TYR A 33 7.04 -1.60 8.61
N LYS A 34 7.65 -1.90 7.44
CA LYS A 34 7.14 -1.44 6.14
C LYS A 34 5.71 -1.92 5.87
N PHE A 35 5.43 -3.20 6.17
CA PHE A 35 4.11 -3.80 5.96
C PHE A 35 3.03 -3.17 6.85
N GLU A 36 3.28 -3.01 8.14
CA GLU A 36 2.30 -2.39 9.06
C GLU A 36 2.03 -0.92 8.68
N TYR A 37 3.08 -0.17 8.32
CA TYR A 37 2.90 1.19 7.81
C TYR A 37 2.10 1.21 6.51
N ALA A 38 2.34 0.27 5.59
CA ALA A 38 1.60 0.21 4.33
C ALA A 38 0.09 -0.04 4.55
N LYS A 39 -0.29 -0.85 5.55
CA LYS A 39 -1.69 -1.04 5.94
C LYS A 39 -2.32 0.28 6.40
N GLN A 40 -1.64 1.00 7.29
CA GLN A 40 -2.09 2.32 7.74
C GLN A 40 -2.19 3.31 6.57
N ALA A 41 -1.18 3.35 5.69
CA ALA A 41 -1.18 4.22 4.52
C ALA A 41 -2.33 3.90 3.56
N PHE A 42 -2.68 2.63 3.40
CA PHE A 42 -3.84 2.20 2.61
C PHE A 42 -5.15 2.69 3.24
N GLU A 43 -5.33 2.52 4.56
CA GLU A 43 -6.50 3.03 5.29
C GLU A 43 -6.64 4.57 5.19
N GLU A 44 -5.52 5.27 5.16
CA GLU A 44 -5.43 6.72 4.94
C GLU A 44 -5.58 7.12 3.45
N ARG A 45 -5.89 6.17 2.55
CA ARG A 45 -6.02 6.35 1.09
C ARG A 45 -4.74 6.83 0.39
N LYS A 46 -3.58 6.67 1.02
CA LYS A 46 -2.25 6.96 0.46
C LYS A 46 -1.75 5.74 -0.33
N TYR A 47 -2.55 5.31 -1.30
CA TYR A 47 -2.37 4.02 -1.98
C TYR A 47 -0.99 3.87 -2.64
N MET A 48 -0.46 4.92 -3.28
CA MET A 48 0.87 4.85 -3.90
C MET A 48 2.01 4.76 -2.89
N GLN A 49 1.89 5.38 -1.71
CA GLN A 49 2.89 5.22 -0.65
C GLN A 49 2.88 3.80 -0.10
N ALA A 50 1.68 3.24 0.10
CA ALA A 50 1.53 1.84 0.50
C ALA A 50 2.11 0.90 -0.56
N ALA A 51 1.78 1.11 -1.84
CA ALA A 51 2.28 0.31 -2.96
C ALA A 51 3.81 0.27 -3.01
N THR A 52 4.49 1.43 -2.95
CA THR A 52 5.95 1.50 -2.97
C THR A 52 6.59 0.67 -1.85
N LEU A 53 6.03 0.74 -0.63
CA LEU A 53 6.53 -0.06 0.48
C LEU A 53 6.25 -1.56 0.28
N LEU A 54 5.06 -1.88 -0.24
CA LEU A 54 4.63 -3.26 -0.47
C LEU A 54 5.43 -3.95 -1.59
N GLU A 55 5.87 -3.23 -2.62
CA GLU A 55 6.75 -3.78 -3.67
C GLU A 55 8.07 -4.30 -3.12
N ASP A 56 8.61 -3.67 -2.07
CA ASP A 56 9.77 -4.18 -1.35
C ASP A 56 9.40 -5.37 -0.46
N VAL A 57 8.29 -5.25 0.27
CA VAL A 57 7.82 -6.26 1.23
C VAL A 57 7.53 -7.60 0.54
N VAL A 58 6.84 -7.61 -0.61
CA VAL A 58 6.50 -8.85 -1.32
C VAL A 58 7.72 -9.61 -1.83
N LYS A 59 8.84 -8.91 -2.10
CA LYS A 59 10.10 -9.54 -2.50
C LYS A 59 10.77 -10.25 -1.33
N VAL A 60 10.70 -9.65 -0.13
CA VAL A 60 11.40 -10.15 1.08
C VAL A 60 10.57 -11.19 1.82
N LEU A 61 9.26 -10.98 1.96
CA LEU A 61 8.38 -11.84 2.77
C LEU A 61 7.93 -13.11 2.05
N LYS A 62 8.40 -13.40 0.83
CA LYS A 62 8.02 -14.59 0.06
C LYS A 62 8.21 -15.87 0.90
N GLY A 63 7.16 -16.69 0.98
CA GLY A 63 7.16 -17.94 1.75
C GLY A 63 6.82 -17.80 3.24
N THR A 64 6.47 -16.59 3.71
CA THR A 64 5.93 -16.35 5.06
C THR A 64 4.41 -16.20 5.03
N ASP A 65 3.77 -16.27 6.20
CA ASP A 65 2.33 -16.09 6.35
C ASP A 65 1.84 -14.70 5.88
N LYS A 66 2.72 -13.68 5.92
CA LYS A 66 2.40 -12.31 5.47
C LYS A 66 2.56 -12.11 3.97
N ALA A 67 3.18 -13.05 3.25
CA ALA A 67 3.47 -12.92 1.83
C ALA A 67 2.18 -12.78 1.01
N GLU A 68 1.17 -13.57 1.39
CA GLU A 68 -0.13 -13.61 0.76
C GLU A 68 -0.86 -12.27 0.94
N GLU A 69 -1.02 -11.82 2.19
CA GLU A 69 -1.69 -10.56 2.52
C GLU A 69 -0.98 -9.36 1.87
N SER A 70 0.35 -9.33 1.88
CA SER A 70 1.16 -8.26 1.28
C SER A 70 0.92 -8.13 -0.23
N LEU A 71 0.90 -9.25 -0.95
CA LEU A 71 0.69 -9.24 -2.40
C LEU A 71 -0.74 -8.85 -2.77
N TYR A 72 -1.73 -9.34 -2.01
CA TYR A 72 -3.11 -8.94 -2.24
C TYR A 72 -3.32 -7.44 -1.97
N LEU A 73 -2.77 -6.93 -0.86
CA LEU A 73 -2.85 -5.51 -0.52
C LEU A 73 -2.15 -4.63 -1.57
N LEU A 74 -1.04 -5.09 -2.15
CA LEU A 74 -0.36 -4.40 -3.25
C LEU A 74 -1.28 -4.25 -4.47
N GLY A 75 -1.96 -5.32 -4.87
CA GLY A 75 -2.95 -5.28 -5.95
C GLY A 75 -4.09 -4.30 -5.64
N LEU A 76 -4.61 -4.30 -4.40
CA LEU A 76 -5.64 -3.35 -3.96
C LEU A 76 -5.15 -1.91 -3.99
N CYS A 77 -3.89 -1.63 -3.64
CA CYS A 77 -3.34 -0.27 -3.73
C CYS A 77 -3.44 0.28 -5.16
N TYR A 78 -3.06 -0.52 -6.17
CA TYR A 78 -3.19 -0.09 -7.56
C TYR A 78 -4.65 0.04 -8.01
N TYR A 79 -5.51 -0.89 -7.59
CA TYR A 79 -6.93 -0.86 -7.91
C TYR A 79 -7.60 0.42 -7.39
N GLU A 80 -7.39 0.73 -6.11
CA GLU A 80 -7.92 1.93 -5.46
C GLU A 80 -7.31 3.22 -6.04
N ASN A 81 -6.07 3.15 -6.52
CA ASN A 81 -5.43 4.24 -7.27
C ASN A 81 -5.88 4.30 -8.75
N GLN A 82 -6.85 3.48 -9.16
CA GLN A 82 -7.41 3.41 -10.52
C GLN A 82 -6.42 2.95 -11.61
N ASP A 83 -5.25 2.43 -11.22
CA ASP A 83 -4.33 1.77 -12.14
C ASP A 83 -4.71 0.30 -12.27
N TYR A 84 -5.80 0.06 -13.01
CA TYR A 84 -6.38 -1.28 -13.16
C TYR A 84 -5.46 -2.24 -13.92
N MET A 85 -4.56 -1.73 -14.76
CA MET A 85 -3.59 -2.54 -15.49
C MET A 85 -2.55 -3.14 -14.54
N SER A 86 -1.94 -2.31 -13.70
CA SER A 86 -1.02 -2.77 -12.67
C SER A 86 -1.73 -3.65 -11.65
N ALA A 87 -2.93 -3.26 -11.23
CA ALA A 87 -3.74 -4.05 -10.29
C ALA A 87 -4.00 -5.46 -10.84
N SER A 88 -4.45 -5.57 -12.09
CA SER A 88 -4.70 -6.86 -12.73
C SER A 88 -3.44 -7.73 -12.73
N THR A 89 -2.29 -7.17 -13.09
CA THR A 89 -1.00 -7.89 -13.07
C THR A 89 -0.68 -8.47 -11.69
N TYR A 90 -0.85 -7.69 -10.63
CA TYR A 90 -0.59 -8.15 -9.26
C TYR A 90 -1.62 -9.17 -8.76
N PHE A 91 -2.90 -9.02 -9.11
CA PHE A 91 -3.92 -10.02 -8.76
C PHE A 91 -3.75 -11.33 -9.53
N GLN A 92 -3.33 -11.28 -10.80
CA GLN A 92 -2.93 -12.48 -11.55
C GLN A 92 -1.77 -13.21 -10.90
N THR A 93 -0.76 -12.45 -10.47
CA THR A 93 0.37 -12.99 -9.71
C THR A 93 -0.10 -13.62 -8.40
N TYR A 94 -1.06 -12.99 -7.71
CA TYR A 94 -1.63 -13.51 -6.47
C TYR A 94 -2.29 -14.87 -6.68
N TYR A 95 -3.30 -14.99 -7.55
CA TYR A 95 -4.03 -16.26 -7.66
C TYR A 95 -3.19 -17.37 -8.31
N THR A 96 -2.15 -17.01 -9.06
CA THR A 96 -1.17 -17.98 -9.59
C THR A 96 -0.30 -18.57 -8.48
N ASN A 97 0.17 -17.73 -7.55
CA ASN A 97 1.03 -18.17 -6.45
C ASN A 97 0.25 -18.75 -5.26
N TYR A 98 -0.98 -18.26 -5.04
CA TYR A 98 -1.86 -18.62 -3.93
C TYR A 98 -3.24 -19.06 -4.44
N PRO A 99 -3.36 -20.13 -5.23
CA PRO A 99 -4.63 -20.57 -5.83
C PRO A 99 -5.67 -21.04 -4.79
N LYS A 100 -5.23 -21.32 -3.56
CA LYS A 100 -6.08 -21.64 -2.40
C LYS A 100 -5.98 -20.59 -1.29
N GLY A 101 -5.41 -19.42 -1.60
CA GLY A 101 -5.25 -18.31 -0.66
C GLY A 101 -6.61 -17.76 -0.24
N LYS A 102 -6.63 -17.11 0.92
CA LYS A 102 -7.80 -16.45 1.51
C LYS A 102 -8.46 -15.46 0.55
N TYR A 103 -7.68 -14.82 -0.32
CA TYR A 103 -8.15 -13.80 -1.26
C TYR A 103 -8.22 -14.28 -2.71
N ALA A 104 -8.10 -15.59 -2.99
CA ALA A 104 -8.01 -16.10 -4.36
C ALA A 104 -9.24 -15.74 -5.22
N GLU A 105 -10.45 -15.89 -4.68
CA GLU A 105 -11.69 -15.53 -5.36
C GLU A 105 -11.76 -14.02 -5.67
N LEU A 106 -11.43 -13.18 -4.68
CA LEU A 106 -11.42 -11.72 -4.85
C LEU A 106 -10.33 -11.28 -5.84
N ALA A 107 -9.15 -11.90 -5.80
CA ALA A 107 -8.09 -11.62 -6.76
C ALA A 107 -8.53 -11.94 -8.20
N HIS A 108 -9.23 -13.06 -8.43
CA HIS A 108 -9.82 -13.34 -9.73
C HIS A 108 -10.81 -12.26 -10.18
N TYR A 109 -11.67 -11.81 -9.28
CA TYR A 109 -12.63 -10.74 -9.56
C TYR A 109 -11.92 -9.43 -9.95
N TYR A 110 -10.97 -8.96 -9.14
CA TYR A 110 -10.27 -7.71 -9.40
C TYR A 110 -9.34 -7.77 -10.61
N ALA A 111 -8.78 -8.94 -10.94
CA ALA A 111 -7.97 -9.11 -12.14
C ALA A 111 -8.76 -8.80 -13.43
N GLY A 112 -10.08 -8.97 -13.44
CA GLY A 112 -10.93 -8.68 -14.59
C GLY A 112 -11.13 -7.19 -14.90
N TYR A 113 -10.72 -6.27 -14.02
CA TYR A 113 -10.88 -4.83 -14.24
C TYR A 113 -9.84 -4.23 -15.20
N GLY A 114 -8.70 -4.88 -15.38
CA GLY A 114 -7.59 -4.38 -16.21
C GLY A 114 -7.64 -4.82 -17.68
N CYS A 115 -8.80 -5.28 -18.17
CA CYS A 115 -8.99 -5.79 -19.54
C CYS A 115 -9.45 -4.70 -20.52
#